data_AF-A0A2G0VDI9-F1
#
_entry.id   AF-A0A2G0VDI9-F1
#
_cell.length_a   1.000
_cell.length_b   1.000
_cell.length_c   1.000
_cell.angle_alpha   90.00
_cell.angle_beta   90.00
_cell.angle_gamma   90.00
#
_symmetry.space_group_name_H-M   'P 1'
#
loop_
_entity.id
_entity.type
_entity.pdbx_description
1 polymer ?
#
loop_
_entity_poly.entity_id
_entity_poly.type
_entity_poly.pdbx_seq_one_letter_code
_entity_poly.pdbx_strand_id
1 'polypeptide(L)' 'MQLHEVEEVKSVSTTSAANQALSEGWTLIAVVSDSDGGARYVFGKSEQATKAPMKISAAALAKANEGL' A
#
# COMPACT_ATOMS: atom_id res chain seq x y z
N MET A 1 3.93 14.66 -15.59
CA MET A 1 4.37 13.47 -14.84
C MET A 1 4.36 13.83 -13.35
N GLN A 2 3.22 13.67 -12.66
CA GLN A 2 3.15 13.89 -11.20
C GLN A 2 3.71 12.63 -10.52
N LEU A 3 4.95 12.72 -10.06
CA LEU A 3 5.51 11.74 -9.13
C LEU A 3 4.69 11.87 -7.84
N HIS A 4 3.86 10.87 -7.52
CA HIS A 4 3.18 10.82 -6.23
C HIS A 4 4.25 10.87 -5.15
N GLU A 5 4.24 11.95 -4.35
CA GLU A 5 5.13 12.14 -3.22
C GLU A 5 4.96 10.96 -2.24
N VAL A 6 5.96 10.09 -2.22
CA VAL A 6 6.16 9.17 -1.11
C VAL A 6 6.97 9.96 -0.11
N GLU A 7 6.33 10.46 0.94
CA GLU A 7 6.97 11.32 1.94
C GLU A 7 7.99 10.55 2.79
N GLU A 8 7.72 9.26 3.04
CA GLU A 8 8.60 8.41 3.82
C GLU A 8 8.78 7.02 3.18
N VAL A 9 10.02 6.56 3.12
CA VAL A 9 10.39 5.23 2.61
C VAL A 9 11.15 4.48 3.70
N LYS A 10 10.79 3.21 3.93
CA LYS A 10 11.43 2.31 4.90
C LYS A 10 11.81 1.01 4.21
N SER A 11 13.05 0.56 4.36
CA SER A 11 13.51 -0.74 3.87
C SER A 11 13.83 -1.69 5.01
N VAL A 12 13.38 -2.94 4.90
CA VAL A 12 13.65 -4.00 5.89
C VAL A 12 14.09 -5.28 5.19
N SER A 13 14.94 -6.07 5.84
CA SER A 13 15.54 -7.27 5.24
C SER A 13 15.01 -8.59 5.83
N THR A 14 14.03 -8.52 6.73
CA THR A 14 13.44 -9.70 7.37
C THR A 14 11.93 -9.73 7.21
N THR A 15 11.38 -10.93 7.08
CA THR A 15 9.93 -11.14 6.95
C THR A 15 9.18 -10.65 8.19
N SER A 16 9.75 -10.80 9.38
CA SER A 16 9.13 -10.30 10.63
C SER A 16 9.00 -8.78 10.63
N ALA A 17 10.05 -8.06 10.22
CA ALA A 17 10.00 -6.60 10.13
C ALA A 17 9.08 -6.12 9.00
N ALA A 18 8.97 -6.88 7.90
CA ALA A 18 8.03 -6.61 6.82
C ALA A 18 6.57 -6.72 7.30
N ASN A 19 6.24 -7.78 8.05
CA ASN A 19 4.91 -7.98 8.62
C ASN A 19 4.55 -6.88 9.64
N GLN A 20 5.53 -6.44 10.43
CA GLN A 20 5.33 -5.33 11.35
C GLN A 20 5.06 -4.01 10.60
N ALA A 21 5.82 -3.72 9.54
CA ALA A 21 5.58 -2.52 8.72
C ALA A 21 4.18 -2.53 8.09
N LEU A 22 3.72 -3.68 7.59
CA LEU A 22 2.34 -3.83 7.09
C LEU A 22 1.30 -3.55 8.18
N SER A 23 1.55 -4.02 9.40
CA SER A 23 0.65 -3.82 10.56
C SER A 23 0.62 -2.36 11.04
N GLU A 24 1.74 -1.65 10.88
CA GLU A 24 1.89 -0.21 11.16
C GLU A 24 1.23 0.67 10.08
N GLY A 25 0.64 0.06 9.03
CA GLY A 25 -0.05 0.78 7.96
C GLY A 25 0.88 1.24 6.83
N TRP A 26 2.09 0.70 6.73
CA TRP A 26 2.96 0.93 5.59
C TRP A 26 2.53 0.09 4.38
N THR A 27 2.70 0.65 3.18
CA THR A 27 2.40 -0.06 1.94
C THR A 27 3.69 -0.62 1.36
N LEU A 28 3.71 -1.92 1.02
CA LEU A 28 4.84 -2.52 0.32
C LEU A 28 4.86 -2.04 -1.13
N ILE A 29 5.96 -1.43 -1.56
CA ILE A 29 6.12 -0.84 -2.89
C ILE A 29 7.02 -1.71 -3.78
N ALA A 30 8.08 -2.29 -3.20
CA ALA A 30 9.01 -3.13 -3.95
C ALA A 30 9.63 -4.22 -3.09
N VAL A 31 10.03 -5.30 -3.74
CA VAL A 31 10.91 -6.33 -3.17
C VAL A 31 12.13 -6.40 -4.06
N VAL A 32 13.31 -6.21 -3.47
CA VAL A 32 14.60 -6.24 -4.14
C VAL A 32 15.42 -7.40 -3.61
N SER A 33 16.09 -8.10 -4.51
CA SER A 33 17.06 -9.11 -4.13
C SER A 33 18.28 -8.43 -3.49
N ASP A 34 18.65 -8.91 -2.32
CA ASP A 34 19.87 -8.49 -1.64
C ASP A 34 21.07 -9.22 -2.24
N SER A 35 22.25 -8.58 -2.27
CA SER A 35 23.45 -9.17 -2.88
C SER A 35 23.93 -10.41 -2.13
N ASP A 36 23.56 -10.56 -0.86
CA ASP A 36 23.84 -11.73 -0.03
C ASP A 36 22.82 -12.87 -0.20
N GLY A 37 21.94 -12.81 -1.22
CA GLY A 37 20.93 -13.85 -1.50
C GLY A 37 19.64 -13.72 -0.66
N GLY A 38 19.49 -12.63 0.08
CA GLY A 38 18.28 -12.29 0.83
C GLY A 38 17.25 -11.51 0.01
N ALA A 39 16.11 -11.18 0.65
CA ALA A 39 15.12 -10.26 0.09
C ALA A 39 15.02 -9.02 0.96
N ARG A 40 15.08 -7.84 0.34
CA ARG A 40 14.87 -6.54 0.95
C ARG A 40 13.53 -5.98 0.51
N TYR A 41 12.68 -5.68 1.48
CA TYR A 41 11.33 -5.18 1.30
C TYR A 41 11.35 -3.67 1.46
N VAL A 42 10.84 -2.95 0.46
CA VAL A 42 10.78 -1.49 0.45
C VAL A 42 9.32 -1.07 0.61
N PHE A 43 9.07 -0.32 1.67
CA PHE A 43 7.78 0.21 2.03
C PHE A 43 7.75 1.72 1.82
N GLY A 44 6.59 2.25 1.50
CA GLY A 44 6.37 3.68 1.55
C GLY A 44 5.08 4.03 2.25
N LYS A 45 5.06 5.25 2.77
CA LYS A 45 3.91 5.87 3.41
C LYS A 45 3.68 7.21 2.71
N SER A 46 2.48 7.36 2.18
CA SER A 46 1.97 8.65 1.71
C SER A 46 0.95 9.13 2.72
N GLU A 47 0.92 10.42 3.10
CA GLU A 47 -0.16 10.96 3.95
C GLU A 47 -1.56 10.65 3.39
N GLN A 48 -1.68 10.45 2.08
CA GLN A 48 -2.93 10.05 1.39
C GLN A 48 -3.37 8.59 1.57
N ALA A 49 -2.63 7.74 2.30
CA ALA A 49 -3.09 6.37 2.59
C ALA A 49 -4.34 6.33 3.50
N THR A 50 -4.78 7.49 3.99
CA THR A 50 -6.13 7.72 4.53
C THR A 50 -7.17 8.04 3.44
N LYS A 51 -7.01 7.54 2.20
CA LYS A 51 -8.19 7.26 1.38
C LYS A 51 -8.91 6.09 2.04
N ALA A 52 -9.79 6.45 2.98
CA ALA A 52 -10.80 5.59 3.56
C ALA A 52 -11.34 4.64 2.49
N PRO A 53 -11.61 3.35 2.80
CA PRO A 53 -12.26 2.47 1.86
C PRO A 53 -13.49 3.22 1.34
N MET A 54 -13.51 3.47 0.04
CA MET A 54 -14.62 4.17 -0.60
C MET A 54 -15.83 3.31 -0.31
N LYS A 55 -16.63 3.70 0.69
CA LYS A 55 -17.86 3.00 1.08
C LYS A 55 -18.86 3.24 -0.03
N ILE A 56 -18.69 2.54 -1.15
CA ILE A 56 -19.75 2.40 -2.14
C ILE A 56 -20.80 1.57 -1.41
N SER A 57 -21.82 2.25 -0.89
CA SER A 57 -22.97 1.61 -0.28
C SER A 57 -23.65 0.74 -1.34
N ALA A 58 -24.11 -0.45 -0.96
CA ALA A 58 -24.78 -1.37 -1.87
C ALA A 58 -25.97 -0.72 -2.61
N ALA A 59 -26.60 0.29 -1.99
CA ALA A 59 -27.64 1.11 -2.60
C ALA A 59 -27.16 1.93 -3.83
N ALA A 60 -25.90 2.39 -3.83
CA ALA A 60 -25.30 3.11 -4.95
C ALA A 60 -25.00 2.17 -6.14
N LEU A 61 -24.60 0.92 -5.85
CA LEU A 61 -24.44 -0.13 -6.86
C LEU A 61 -25.80 -0.54 -7.47
N ALA A 62 -26.84 -0.67 -6.65
CA ALA A 62 -28.18 -1.05 -7.12
C ALA A 62 -28.77 -0.01 -8.08
N LYS A 63 -28.68 1.29 -7.76
CA LYS A 63 -29.16 2.37 -8.65
C LYS A 63 -28.45 2.42 -10.00
N ALA A 64 -27.19 2.02 -10.08
CA ALA A 64 -26.44 2.01 -11.34
C ALA A 64 -26.97 0.94 -12.31
N ASN A 65 -27.61 -0.12 -11.80
CA ASN A 65 -28.09 -1.25 -12.59
C ASN A 65 -29.56 -1.12 -13.01
N GLU A 66 -30.31 -0.14 -12.48
CA GLU A 66 -31.71 0.13 -12.83
C GLU A 66 -31.88 1.03 -14.06
N GLY A 67 -30.77 1.52 -14.64
CA GLY A 67 -30.76 2.42 -15.79
C GLY A 67 -30.35 1.79 -17.12
N LEU A 68 -30.30 0.45 -17.23
CA LEU A 68 -29.91 -0.28 -18.45
C LEU A 68 -31.10 -0.97 -19.14
#